data_AF-A0A6B3I9H7-F1
#
_entry.id   AF-A0A6B3I9H7-F1
#
_cell.length_a   1.000
_cell.length_b   1.000
_cell.length_c   1.000
_cell.angle_alpha   90.00
_cell.angle_beta   90.00
_cell.angle_gamma   90.00
#
_symmetry.space_group_name_H-M   'P 1'
#
loop_
_entity.id
_entity.type
_entity.pdbx_description
1 polymer ?
#
loop_
_entity_poly.entity_id
_entity_poly.type
_entity_poly.pdbx_seq_one_letter_code
_entity_poly.pdbx_strand_id
1 'polypeptide(L)'
;IEAVLRSHEAVREAVVATRRDAAGDLRLVGYVVPHPGRTVRPRVISAHLAGALPQFMVPGAVLVLDRLPLSANGKTDRRALPAPPPPDDGEASYAAPATPTEKAVADIFSTVLSAPKIGANSSFLA
;
A
#
# COMPACT_ATOMS: atom_id res chain seq x y z
N ILE A 1 -11.95 0.52 -5.91
CA ILE A 1 -10.49 0.28 -5.77
C ILE A 1 -9.93 -0.43 -7.00
N GLU A 2 -10.34 -1.67 -7.32
CA GLU A 2 -9.83 -2.42 -8.49
C GLU A 2 -9.93 -1.67 -9.83
N ALA A 3 -11.01 -0.91 -10.06
CA ALA A 3 -11.15 -0.07 -11.26
C ALA A 3 -10.09 1.04 -11.33
N VAL A 4 -9.75 1.67 -10.21
CA VAL A 4 -8.72 2.73 -10.14
C VAL A 4 -7.32 2.13 -10.26
N LEU A 5 -7.09 0.92 -9.72
CA LEU A 5 -5.85 0.19 -9.97
C LEU A 5 -5.63 -0.05 -11.46
N ARG A 6 -6.68 -0.49 -12.17
CA ARG A 6 -6.64 -0.74 -13.62
C ARG A 6 -6.60 0.53 -14.48
N SER A 7 -6.84 1.71 -13.92
CA SER A 7 -6.67 2.97 -14.68
C SER A 7 -5.21 3.42 -14.76
N HIS A 8 -4.31 2.82 -13.98
CA HIS A 8 -2.88 3.11 -14.07
C HIS A 8 -2.28 2.44 -15.31
N GLU A 9 -1.59 3.20 -16.16
CA GLU A 9 -1.09 2.76 -17.48
C GLU A 9 -0.21 1.50 -17.46
N ALA A 10 0.52 1.28 -16.38
CA ALA A 10 1.41 0.13 -16.24
C ALA A 10 0.70 -1.14 -15.76
N VAL A 11 -0.56 -1.06 -15.30
CA VAL A 11 -1.31 -2.17 -14.68
C VAL A 11 -2.22 -2.82 -15.70
N ARG A 12 -1.99 -4.11 -15.98
CA ARG A 12 -2.80 -4.93 -16.88
C ARG A 12 -4.00 -5.54 -16.16
N GLU A 13 -3.77 -6.14 -14.99
CA GLU A 13 -4.79 -6.79 -14.18
C GLU A 13 -4.62 -6.37 -12.72
N ALA A 14 -5.73 -6.26 -12.00
CA ALA A 14 -5.69 -5.94 -10.58
C ALA A 14 -6.85 -6.57 -9.83
N VAL A 15 -6.56 -7.06 -8.63
CA VAL A 15 -7.55 -7.60 -7.70
C VAL A 15 -7.25 -7.09 -6.31
N VAL A 16 -8.30 -6.78 -5.54
CA VAL A 16 -8.19 -6.40 -4.14
C VAL A 16 -8.83 -7.48 -3.30
N ALA A 17 -8.14 -7.87 -2.23
CA ALA A 17 -8.68 -8.81 -1.26
C ALA A 17 -8.38 -8.35 0.16
N THR A 18 -9.32 -8.60 1.04
CA THR A 18 -9.12 -8.43 2.48
C THR A 18 -8.31 -9.61 3.02
N ARG A 19 -7.36 -9.32 3.89
CA ARG A 19 -6.51 -10.29 4.59
C ARG A 19 -6.48 -9.97 6.07
N ARG A 20 -6.42 -11.00 6.91
CA ARG A 20 -6.02 -10.81 8.31
C ARG A 20 -4.51 -10.72 8.36
N ASP A 21 -3.98 -9.77 9.12
CA ASP A 21 -2.56 -9.75 9.48
C ASP A 21 -2.26 -10.67 10.67
N ALA A 22 -1.03 -10.58 11.18
CA ALA A 22 -0.58 -11.36 12.32
C ALA A 22 -1.28 -10.98 13.64
N ALA A 23 -1.79 -9.75 13.76
CA ALA A 23 -2.55 -9.28 14.91
C ALA A 23 -4.05 -9.68 14.82
N GLY A 24 -4.50 -10.14 13.65
CA GLY A 24 -5.86 -10.59 13.39
C GLY A 24 -6.75 -9.52 12.76
N ASP A 25 -6.20 -8.34 12.48
CA ASP A 25 -6.89 -7.19 11.90
C ASP A 25 -7.06 -7.33 10.39
N LEU A 26 -8.21 -6.84 9.89
CA LEU A 26 -8.54 -6.91 8.48
C LEU A 26 -7.89 -5.74 7.73
N ARG A 27 -6.92 -6.06 6.86
CA ARG A 27 -6.28 -5.11 5.96
C ARG A 27 -6.64 -5.38 4.50
N LEU A 28 -6.75 -4.31 3.72
CA LEU A 28 -6.86 -4.40 2.27
C LEU A 28 -5.48 -4.65 1.65
N VAL A 29 -5.43 -5.61 0.72
CA VAL A 29 -4.24 -5.93 -0.07
C VAL A 29 -4.59 -5.83 -1.55
N GLY A 30 -3.83 -5.02 -2.29
CA GLY A 30 -3.92 -4.90 -3.73
C GLY A 30 -2.91 -5.80 -4.43
N TYR A 31 -3.37 -6.61 -5.38
CA TYR A 31 -2.51 -7.43 -6.23
C TYR A 31 -2.59 -6.85 -7.64
N VAL A 32 -1.43 -6.57 -8.22
CA VAL A 32 -1.33 -5.96 -9.55
C VAL A 32 -0.43 -6.80 -10.44
N VAL A 33 -0.83 -6.94 -11.70
CA VAL A 33 -0.02 -7.57 -12.75
C VAL A 33 0.35 -6.48 -13.75
N PRO A 34 1.64 -6.24 -14.02
CA PRO A 34 2.05 -5.23 -14.97
C PRO A 34 1.78 -5.66 -16.42
N HIS A 35 1.72 -4.69 -17.33
CA HIS A 35 1.84 -5.00 -18.76
C HIS A 35 3.23 -5.60 -19.07
N PRO A 36 3.36 -6.49 -20.07
CA PRO A 36 4.67 -7.00 -20.49
C PRO A 36 5.65 -5.87 -20.79
N GLY A 37 6.85 -5.94 -20.24
CA GLY A 37 7.89 -4.91 -20.41
C GLY A 37 7.69 -3.63 -19.57
N ARG A 38 6.64 -3.56 -18.74
CA ARG A 38 6.46 -2.48 -17.75
C ARG A 38 6.88 -2.94 -16.37
N THR A 39 7.40 -2.01 -15.59
CA THR A 39 7.69 -2.21 -14.17
C THR A 39 6.67 -1.42 -13.36
N VAL A 40 6.07 -2.06 -12.37
CA VAL A 40 5.18 -1.41 -11.41
C VAL A 40 5.86 -1.37 -10.05
N ARG A 41 5.86 -0.21 -9.39
CA ARG A 41 6.36 -0.06 -8.02
C ARG A 41 5.17 0.10 -7.07
N PRO A 42 5.10 -0.68 -5.96
CA PRO A 42 4.00 -0.59 -4.99
C PRO A 42 3.69 0.83 -4.52
N ARG A 43 4.72 1.65 -4.22
CA ARG A 43 4.54 3.05 -3.77
C ARG A 43 3.85 3.94 -4.80
N VAL A 44 4.16 3.76 -6.09
CA VAL A 44 3.54 4.55 -7.17
C VAL A 44 2.06 4.20 -7.27
N ILE A 45 1.72 2.92 -7.12
CA ILE A 45 0.32 2.47 -7.09
C ILE A 45 -0.42 3.02 -5.88
N SER A 46 0.18 2.97 -4.69
CA SER A 46 -0.44 3.55 -3.49
C SER A 46 -0.68 5.06 -3.64
N ALA A 47 0.27 5.80 -4.21
CA ALA A 47 0.12 7.23 -4.47
C ALA A 47 -0.98 7.52 -5.50
N HIS A 48 -1.05 6.74 -6.59
CA HIS A 48 -2.13 6.83 -7.59
C HIS A 48 -3.51 6.62 -6.97
N LEU A 49 -3.64 5.62 -6.09
CA LEU A 49 -4.90 5.38 -5.38
C LEU A 49 -5.25 6.51 -4.41
N ALA A 50 -4.28 7.03 -3.65
CA ALA A 50 -4.50 8.13 -2.71
C ALA A 50 -4.95 9.43 -3.40
N GLY A 51 -4.55 9.66 -4.65
CA GLY A 51 -5.01 10.80 -5.44
C GLY A 51 -6.46 10.70 -5.93
N ALA A 52 -7.05 9.50 -5.94
CA ALA A 52 -8.37 9.24 -6.53
C ALA A 52 -9.38 8.63 -5.55
N LEU A 53 -8.94 8.18 -4.37
CA LEU A 53 -9.76 7.47 -3.39
C LEU A 53 -9.54 8.02 -1.98
N PRO A 54 -10.55 7.93 -1.10
CA PRO A 54 -10.37 8.17 0.33
C PRO A 54 -9.28 7.26 0.93
N GLN A 55 -8.55 7.75 1.93
CA GLN A 55 -7.39 7.04 2.51
C GLN A 55 -7.73 5.63 3.00
N PHE A 56 -8.90 5.44 3.63
CA PHE A 56 -9.33 4.12 4.12
C PHE A 56 -9.63 3.09 3.01
N MET A 57 -9.72 3.52 1.74
CA MET A 57 -9.85 2.63 0.58
C MET A 57 -8.50 2.32 -0.07
N VAL A 58 -7.40 2.94 0.37
CA VAL A 58 -6.06 2.66 -0.13
C VAL A 58 -5.55 1.39 0.55
N PRO A 59 -5.19 0.33 -0.21
CA PRO A 59 -4.64 -0.89 0.36
C PRO A 59 -3.37 -0.63 1.17
N GLY A 60 -3.30 -1.20 2.37
CA GLY A 60 -2.12 -1.14 3.24
C GLY A 60 -0.96 -2.03 2.75
N ALA A 61 -1.14 -2.78 1.67
CA ALA A 61 -0.07 -3.40 0.91
C ALA A 61 -0.45 -3.52 -0.56
N VAL A 62 0.55 -3.39 -1.43
CA VAL A 62 0.43 -3.67 -2.86
C VAL A 62 1.50 -4.71 -3.25
N LEU A 63 1.06 -5.85 -3.77
CA LEU A 63 1.92 -6.92 -4.26
C LEU A 63 1.89 -6.92 -5.79
N VAL A 64 3.07 -6.95 -6.40
CA VAL A 64 3.22 -7.10 -7.85
C VAL A 64 3.40 -8.58 -8.15
N LEU A 65 2.55 -9.14 -9.00
CA LEU A 65 2.58 -10.54 -9.41
C LEU A 65 2.82 -10.64 -10.92
N ASP A 66 3.44 -11.74 -11.35
CA ASP A 66 3.57 -12.04 -12.79
C ASP A 66 2.22 -12.40 -13.43
N ARG A 67 1.34 -13.03 -12.66
CA ARG A 67 -0.03 -13.38 -13.07
C ARG A 67 -0.94 -13.56 -11.85
N LEU A 68 -2.24 -13.37 -12.04
CA LEU A 68 -3.22 -13.73 -11.03
C LEU A 68 -3.45 -15.26 -11.01
N PRO A 69 -3.58 -15.89 -9.83
CA PRO A 69 -3.97 -17.29 -9.74
C PRO A 69 -5.41 -17.43 -10.27
N LEU A 70 -5.65 -18.47 -11.06
CA LEU A 70 -6.95 -18.76 -11.64
C LEU A 70 -7.50 -20.07 -11.05
N SER A 71 -8.80 -20.10 -10.81
CA SER A 71 -9.57 -21.30 -10.48
C SER A 71 -9.74 -22.18 -11.73
N ALA A 72 -10.23 -23.42 -11.54
CA ALA A 72 -10.53 -24.34 -12.64
C ALA A 72 -11.46 -23.77 -13.72
N ASN A 73 -12.28 -22.77 -13.37
CA ASN A 73 -13.20 -22.08 -14.28
C ASN A 73 -12.59 -20.83 -14.95
N GLY A 74 -11.28 -20.61 -14.84
CA GLY A 74 -10.58 -19.47 -15.42
C GLY A 74 -10.84 -18.12 -14.74
N LYS A 75 -11.58 -18.09 -13.61
CA LYS A 75 -11.79 -16.88 -12.79
C LYS A 75 -10.66 -16.74 -11.77
N THR A 76 -10.32 -15.51 -11.39
CA THR A 76 -9.31 -15.27 -10.34
C THR A 76 -9.67 -16.01 -9.05
N ASP A 77 -8.75 -16.87 -8.59
CA ASP A 77 -8.86 -17.55 -7.31
C ASP A 77 -8.32 -16.65 -6.20
N ARG A 78 -9.22 -15.91 -5.57
CA ARG A 78 -8.87 -15.00 -4.46
C ARG A 78 -8.34 -15.74 -3.21
N ARG A 79 -8.57 -17.04 -3.08
CA ARG A 79 -8.07 -17.84 -1.94
C ARG A 79 -6.62 -18.26 -2.16
N ALA A 80 -6.22 -18.46 -3.41
CA ALA A 80 -4.84 -18.78 -3.79
C ALA A 80 -3.90 -17.56 -3.89
N LEU A 81 -4.41 -16.35 -3.67
CA LEU A 81 -3.58 -15.14 -3.68
C LEU A 81 -2.59 -15.16 -2.49
N PRO A 82 -1.28 -14.91 -2.74
CA PRO A 82 -0.24 -14.92 -1.71
C PRO A 82 -0.56 -14.00 -0.52
N ALA A 83 -0.15 -14.37 0.68
CA ALA A 83 -0.20 -13.44 1.80
C ALA A 83 0.84 -12.32 1.60
N PRO A 84 0.50 -11.05 1.94
CA PRO A 84 1.52 -10.01 2.00
C PRO A 84 2.57 -10.37 3.07
N PRO A 85 3.83 -9.95 2.91
CA PRO A 85 4.77 -10.01 4.02
C PRO A 85 4.20 -9.25 5.24
N PRO A 86 4.65 -9.59 6.47
CA PRO A 86 4.32 -8.78 7.63
C PRO A 86 4.63 -7.31 7.32
N PRO A 87 3.83 -6.37 7.86
CA PRO A 87 4.16 -4.95 7.74
C PRO A 87 5.62 -4.78 8.17
N ASP A 88 6.39 -4.10 7.34
CA ASP A 88 7.75 -3.74 7.71
C ASP A 88 7.60 -2.60 8.73
N ASP A 89 7.45 -2.97 10.01
CA ASP A 89 7.21 -2.04 11.12
C ASP A 89 8.33 -0.97 11.24
N GLY A 90 9.43 -1.13 10.48
CA GLY A 90 10.56 -0.22 10.41
C GLY A 90 10.62 0.75 9.22
N GLU A 91 9.76 0.63 8.21
CA GLU A 91 9.82 1.50 7.02
C GLU A 91 8.44 1.89 6.46
N ALA A 92 7.64 2.61 7.24
CA ALA A 92 7.10 3.84 6.65
C ALA A 92 8.34 4.67 6.30
N SER A 93 8.96 4.48 5.11
CA SER A 93 10.31 4.99 4.79
C SER A 93 10.48 6.31 5.48
N TYR A 94 11.37 6.33 6.47
CA TYR A 94 11.68 7.53 7.20
C TYR A 94 12.16 8.55 6.17
N ALA A 95 11.25 9.39 5.72
CA ALA A 95 11.56 10.56 4.94
C ALA A 95 11.89 11.62 5.98
N ALA A 96 13.18 11.91 6.13
CA ALA A 96 13.61 12.99 7.00
C ALA A 96 12.89 14.28 6.56
N PRO A 97 12.34 15.06 7.50
CA PRO A 97 11.78 16.37 7.20
C PRO A 97 12.79 17.22 6.41
N ALA A 98 12.45 17.54 5.17
CA ALA A 98 13.33 18.23 4.24
C ALA A 98 13.15 19.75 4.33
N THR A 99 11.93 20.22 4.62
CA THR A 99 11.61 21.64 4.72
C THR A 99 11.58 22.14 6.18
N PRO A 100 11.78 23.44 6.43
CA PRO A 100 11.64 24.02 7.77
C PRO A 100 10.25 23.76 8.39
N THR A 101 9.20 23.77 7.55
CA THR A 101 7.82 23.50 7.98
C THR A 101 7.64 22.04 8.38
N GLU A 102 8.16 21.09 7.59
CA GLU A 102 8.11 19.66 7.94
C GLU A 102 8.85 19.37 9.25
N LYS A 103 9.98 20.05 9.49
CA LYS A 103 10.76 19.91 10.74
C LYS A 103 9.94 20.36 11.95
N ALA A 104 9.32 21.54 11.86
CA ALA A 104 8.47 22.04 12.94
C ALA A 104 7.29 21.11 13.26
N VAL A 105 6.65 20.53 12.23
CA VAL A 105 5.56 19.57 12.42
C VAL A 105 6.06 18.26 13.05
N ALA A 106 7.20 17.73 12.60
CA ALA A 106 7.80 16.53 13.16
C ALA A 106 8.21 16.69 14.63
N ASP A 107 8.75 17.85 15.01
CA ASP A 107 9.13 18.17 16.39
C ASP A 107 7.91 18.18 17.32
N ILE A 108 6.82 18.83 16.89
CA ILE A 108 5.55 18.86 17.61
C ILE A 108 5.00 17.43 17.78
N PHE A 109 4.98 16.65 16.70
CA PHE A 109 4.48 15.28 16.74
C PHE A 109 5.32 14.40 17.68
N SER A 110 6.65 14.55 17.69
CA SER A 110 7.52 13.76 18.58
C SER A 110 7.22 14.06 20.05
N THR A 111 6.90 15.32 20.36
CA THR A 111 6.58 15.78 21.71
C THR A 111 5.24 15.23 22.18
N VAL A 112 4.23 15.20 21.30
CA VAL A 112 2.88 14.71 21.63
C VAL A 112 2.83 13.18 21.73
N LEU A 113 3.52 12.49 20.82
CA LEU A 113 3.47 11.02 20.70
C LEU A 113 4.55 10.30 21.51
N SER A 114 5.46 11.03 22.17
CA SER A 114 6.63 10.48 22.89
C SER A 114 7.46 9.49 22.05
N ALA A 115 7.47 9.67 20.74
CA ALA A 115 8.15 8.79 19.79
C ALA A 115 9.47 9.44 19.32
N PRO A 116 10.63 8.75 19.42
CA PRO A 116 11.94 9.37 19.19
C PRO A 116 12.23 9.70 17.71
N LYS A 117 11.48 9.15 16.75
CA LYS A 117 11.64 9.43 15.31
C LYS A 117 10.30 9.39 14.58
N ILE A 118 9.89 10.53 14.04
CA ILE A 118 8.70 10.66 13.18
C ILE A 118 9.17 11.14 11.81
N GLY A 119 8.93 10.34 10.77
CA GLY A 119 9.20 10.70 9.38
C GLY A 119 8.06 11.50 8.76
N ALA A 120 8.31 12.19 7.65
CA ALA A 120 7.34 13.08 6.99
C ALA A 120 6.03 12.38 6.54
N ASN A 121 6.04 11.06 6.40
CA ASN A 121 4.87 10.26 6.01
C ASN A 121 4.20 9.53 7.20
N SER A 122 4.57 9.88 8.43
CA SER A 122 4.00 9.24 9.62
C SER A 122 2.58 9.74 9.88
N SER A 123 1.66 8.83 10.19
CA SER A 123 0.29 9.18 10.56
C SER A 123 0.21 9.49 12.05
N PHE A 124 -0.58 10.50 12.43
CA PHE A 124 -0.85 10.86 13.83
C PHE A 124 -1.81 9.88 14.54
N LEU A 125 -2.64 9.15 13.78
CA LEU A 125 -3.73 8.31 14.29
C LEU A 125 -3.52 6.81 14.06
N ALA A 126 -2.30 6.41 13.68
CA ALA A 126 -1.96 5.01 13.39
C ALA A 126 -1.41 4.30 14.62
#